data_AF-A0A3C1JNS5-F1
#
_entry.id   AF-A0A3C1JNS5-F1
#
_cell.length_a   1.000
_cell.length_b   1.000
_cell.length_c   1.000
_cell.angle_alpha   90.00
_cell.angle_beta   90.00
_cell.angle_gamma   90.00
#
_symmetry.space_group_name_H-M   'P 1'
#
loop_
_entity.id
_entity.type
_entity.pdbx_description
1 polymer ?
#
loop_
_entity_poly.entity_id
_entity_poly.type
_entity_poly.pdbx_seq_one_letter_code
_entity_poly.pdbx_strand_id
1 'polypeptide(L)'
;MNSELVHPKVHAIIEDGEGRIWFGTEGGVTILDERRDARDPLRWQSVTASGAGGLPHPWIQAMARTPDGRIWAGTRGGGLAVAEQADPTRWTVYQAHPVRRFLGVIWPPFWQENVLSNDVRALVWGP
;
A
#
# COMPACT_ATOMS: atom_id res chain seq x y z
N MET A 1 -28.98 -0.85 -0.57
CA MET A 1 -27.99 -1.94 -0.64
C MET A 1 -26.78 -1.47 0.15
N ASN A 2 -26.48 -2.11 1.28
CA ASN A 2 -25.28 -1.80 2.06
C ASN A 2 -24.13 -2.58 1.43
N SER A 3 -23.16 -1.87 0.88
CA SER A 3 -21.90 -2.46 0.42
C SER A 3 -20.97 -2.57 1.62
N GLU A 4 -20.26 -3.70 1.78
CA GLU A 4 -19.25 -3.92 2.83
C GLU A 4 -17.97 -3.07 2.63
N LEU A 5 -17.94 -2.22 1.60
CA LEU A 5 -16.89 -1.23 1.40
C LEU A 5 -16.88 -0.22 2.56
N VAL A 6 -15.68 0.06 3.08
CA VAL A 6 -15.49 1.09 4.11
C VAL A 6 -15.90 2.49 3.66
N HIS A 7 -15.94 2.74 2.35
CA HIS A 7 -16.38 4.01 1.78
C HIS A 7 -16.88 3.83 0.34
N PRO A 8 -17.94 4.55 -0.10
CA PRO A 8 -18.55 4.36 -1.43
C PRO A 8 -17.70 4.84 -2.61
N LYS A 9 -16.70 5.69 -2.37
CA LYS A 9 -15.80 6.18 -3.41
C LYS A 9 -14.53 5.33 -3.46
N VAL A 10 -14.36 4.60 -4.55
CA VAL A 10 -13.20 3.75 -4.85
C VAL A 10 -12.28 4.49 -5.81
N HIS A 11 -10.99 4.55 -5.48
CA HIS A 11 -9.94 5.20 -6.29
C HIS A 11 -8.97 4.20 -6.92
N ALA A 12 -8.84 3.00 -6.34
CA ALA A 12 -7.94 1.97 -6.84
C ALA A 12 -8.52 0.57 -6.61
N ILE A 13 -8.29 -0.35 -7.56
CA ILE A 13 -8.65 -1.77 -7.47
C ILE A 13 -7.46 -2.61 -7.92
N ILE A 14 -7.07 -3.63 -7.16
CA ILE A 14 -5.97 -4.54 -7.55
C ILE A 14 -6.18 -5.96 -7.01
N GLU A 15 -5.72 -6.96 -7.74
CA GLU A 15 -5.62 -8.36 -7.27
C GLU A 15 -4.19 -8.65 -6.80
N ASP A 16 -4.05 -9.35 -5.68
CA ASP A 16 -2.75 -9.66 -5.09
C ASP A 16 -2.11 -10.98 -5.53
N GLY A 17 -2.74 -11.68 -6.48
CA GLY A 17 -2.31 -12.98 -7.00
C GLY A 17 -2.64 -14.18 -6.10
N GLU A 18 -3.24 -13.93 -4.94
CA GLU A 18 -3.78 -14.94 -4.03
C GLU A 18 -5.32 -15.01 -4.15
N GLY A 19 -5.90 -14.40 -5.18
CA GLY A 19 -7.35 -14.35 -5.36
C GLY A 19 -8.07 -13.39 -4.40
N ARG A 20 -7.34 -12.46 -3.76
CA ARG A 20 -7.95 -11.36 -3.00
C ARG A 20 -7.98 -10.09 -3.84
N ILE A 21 -9.12 -9.42 -3.85
CA ILE A 21 -9.35 -8.15 -4.52
C ILE A 21 -9.32 -7.02 -3.49
N TRP A 22 -8.48 -6.03 -3.74
CA TRP A 22 -8.25 -4.91 -2.85
C TRP A 22 -8.89 -3.66 -3.44
N PHE A 23 -9.63 -2.92 -2.62
CA PHE A 23 -10.31 -1.68 -2.96
C PHE A 23 -9.76 -0.55 -2.13
N GLY A 24 -9.02 0.37 -2.76
CA GLY A 24 -8.55 1.61 -2.14
C GLY A 24 -9.64 2.67 -2.22
N THR A 25 -10.05 3.21 -1.08
CA THR A 25 -11.19 4.14 -0.98
C THR A 25 -10.81 5.41 -0.21
N GLU A 26 -11.74 6.36 -0.04
CA GLU A 26 -11.51 7.53 0.84
C GLU A 26 -11.54 7.19 2.34
N GLY A 27 -12.04 5.99 2.72
CA GLY A 27 -12.15 5.54 4.11
C GLY A 27 -11.12 4.49 4.53
N GLY A 28 -10.31 4.00 3.59
CA GLY A 28 -9.30 2.98 3.81
C GLY A 28 -9.26 1.95 2.68
N VAL A 29 -8.80 0.75 3.01
CA VAL A 29 -8.74 -0.40 2.10
C VAL A 29 -9.79 -1.43 2.51
N THR A 30 -10.59 -1.88 1.55
CA THR A 30 -11.43 -3.08 1.70
C THR A 30 -10.79 -4.22 0.92
N ILE A 31 -10.84 -5.44 1.44
CA ILE A 31 -10.26 -6.64 0.84
C ILE A 31 -11.36 -7.68 0.74
N LEU A 32 -11.56 -8.20 -0.46
CA LEU A 32 -12.50 -9.26 -0.77
C LEU A 32 -11.70 -10.51 -1.09
N ASP A 33 -11.85 -11.56 -0.29
CA ASP A 33 -11.32 -12.87 -0.64
C ASP A 33 -12.30 -13.59 -1.59
N GLU A 34 -11.91 -13.74 -2.85
CA GLU A 34 -12.72 -14.43 -3.88
C GLU A 34 -12.40 -15.92 -3.98
N ARG A 35 -11.56 -16.47 -3.08
CA ARG A 35 -11.33 -17.91 -3.00
C ARG A 35 -12.63 -18.60 -2.61
N ARG A 36 -13.36 -19.02 -3.65
CA ARG A 36 -14.61 -19.77 -3.59
C ARG A 36 -14.38 -21.10 -2.88
N ASP A 37 -14.62 -21.15 -1.58
CA ASP A 37 -15.08 -22.38 -0.97
C ASP A 37 -16.61 -22.39 -1.06
N ALA A 38 -17.19 -23.45 -1.58
CA ALA A 38 -18.65 -23.60 -1.72
C ALA A 38 -19.38 -23.53 -0.36
N ARG A 39 -18.64 -23.57 0.75
CA ARG A 39 -19.13 -23.51 2.13
C ARG A 39 -18.83 -22.20 2.86
N ASP A 40 -18.14 -21.26 2.23
CA ASP A 40 -17.67 -20.02 2.89
C ASP A 40 -18.24 -18.78 2.18
N PRO A 41 -18.98 -17.90 2.88
CA PRO A 41 -19.38 -16.62 2.32
C PRO A 41 -18.15 -15.79 1.93
N LEU A 42 -18.32 -14.88 0.95
CA LEU A 42 -17.30 -13.89 0.59
C LEU A 42 -16.74 -13.24 1.86
N ARG A 43 -15.44 -13.35 2.08
CA ARG A 43 -14.79 -12.79 3.26
C ARG A 43 -14.34 -11.37 2.95
N TRP A 44 -14.97 -10.43 3.64
CA TRP A 44 -14.64 -9.02 3.57
C TRP A 44 -13.79 -8.64 4.78
N GLN A 45 -12.68 -7.95 4.52
CA GLN A 45 -11.83 -7.36 5.55
C GLN A 45 -11.59 -5.90 5.23
N SER A 46 -11.42 -5.09 6.26
CA SER A 46 -11.37 -3.65 6.13
C SER A 46 -10.28 -3.08 7.01
N VAL A 47 -9.41 -2.26 6.42
CA VAL A 47 -8.35 -1.55 7.11
C VAL A 47 -8.59 -0.06 6.94
N THR A 48 -8.75 0.65 8.05
CA THR A 48 -8.89 2.11 8.08
C THR A 48 -7.63 2.75 8.66
N ALA A 49 -7.58 4.07 8.66
CA ALA A 49 -6.58 4.77 9.45
C ALA A 49 -6.86 4.53 10.95
N SER A 50 -6.01 3.74 11.57
CA SER A 50 -5.96 3.50 13.01
C SER A 50 -4.49 3.45 13.42
N GLY A 51 -4.19 3.45 14.73
CA GLY A 51 -2.83 3.55 15.30
C GLY A 51 -1.85 2.46 14.85
N ALA A 52 -0.89 2.08 15.70
CA ALA A 52 0.22 1.19 15.33
C ALA A 52 -0.24 -0.05 14.51
N GLY A 53 0.16 -0.12 13.24
CA GLY A 53 -0.16 -1.21 12.30
C GLY A 53 -1.25 -0.92 11.26
N GLY A 54 -1.90 0.25 11.30
CA GLY A 54 -2.88 0.70 10.31
C GLY A 54 -2.34 1.61 9.21
N LEU A 55 -3.24 2.14 8.38
CA LEU A 55 -2.91 3.09 7.32
C LEU A 55 -2.51 4.47 7.89
N PRO A 56 -1.54 5.18 7.29
CA PRO A 56 -1.13 6.50 7.76
C PRO A 56 -2.16 7.60 7.48
N HIS A 57 -3.06 7.37 6.52
CA HIS A 57 -4.18 8.24 6.20
C HIS A 57 -5.27 7.41 5.52
N PRO A 58 -6.58 7.65 5.80
CA PRO A 58 -7.65 6.79 5.30
C PRO A 58 -7.86 6.90 3.79
N TRP A 59 -7.50 8.04 3.22
CA TRP A 59 -7.71 8.30 1.80
C TRP A 59 -6.61 7.66 0.94
N ILE A 60 -6.94 6.54 0.30
CA ILE A 60 -6.09 5.83 -0.65
C ILE A 60 -6.24 6.46 -2.04
N GLN A 61 -5.12 6.80 -2.67
CA GLN A 61 -5.09 7.42 -3.99
C GLN A 61 -4.63 6.46 -5.09
N ALA A 62 -3.74 5.52 -4.74
CA ALA A 62 -3.20 4.55 -5.68
C ALA A 62 -2.76 3.29 -4.94
N MET A 63 -2.76 2.15 -5.62
CA MET A 63 -2.21 0.91 -5.13
C MET A 63 -1.37 0.21 -6.20
N ALA A 64 -0.35 -0.53 -5.77
CA ALA A 64 0.51 -1.31 -6.64
C ALA A 64 0.94 -2.62 -5.96
N ARG A 65 0.95 -3.71 -6.72
CA ARG A 65 1.48 -5.00 -6.29
C ARG A 65 2.92 -5.13 -6.76
N THR A 66 3.81 -5.54 -5.88
CA THR A 66 5.19 -5.91 -6.23
C THR A 66 5.30 -7.40 -6.57
N PRO A 67 6.34 -7.83 -7.32
CA PRO A 67 6.51 -9.24 -7.70
C PRO A 67 6.59 -10.22 -6.52
N ASP A 68 7.02 -9.75 -5.35
CA ASP A 68 7.06 -10.51 -4.09
C ASP A 68 5.70 -10.58 -3.37
N GLY A 69 4.62 -10.11 -4.00
CA GLY A 69 3.26 -10.21 -3.49
C GLY A 69 2.83 -9.09 -2.54
N ARG A 70 3.72 -8.16 -2.18
CA ARG A 70 3.35 -7.03 -1.31
C ARG A 70 2.45 -6.03 -2.03
N ILE A 71 1.57 -5.39 -1.26
CA ILE A 71 0.67 -4.35 -1.75
C ILE A 71 1.11 -3.00 -1.17
N TRP A 72 1.48 -2.09 -2.05
CA TRP A 72 1.76 -0.70 -1.72
C TRP A 72 0.52 0.15 -1.90
N ALA A 73 0.27 1.06 -0.96
CA ALA A 73 -0.78 2.07 -1.03
C ALA A 73 -0.17 3.47 -0.89
N GLY A 74 -0.48 4.33 -1.87
CA GLY A 74 -0.24 5.76 -1.78
C GLY A 74 -1.42 6.44 -1.09
N THR A 75 -1.15 7.15 0.00
CA THR A 75 -2.19 7.82 0.79
C THR A 75 -2.11 9.34 0.65
N ARG A 76 -3.25 10.03 0.76
CA ARG A 76 -3.31 11.49 0.62
C ARG A 76 -2.55 12.17 1.76
N GLY A 77 -1.35 12.67 1.49
CA GLY A 77 -0.54 13.41 2.46
C GLY A 77 0.05 12.57 3.61
N GLY A 78 -0.32 11.29 3.73
CA GLY A 78 0.20 10.36 4.75
C GLY A 78 1.44 9.57 4.31
N GLY A 79 1.88 9.72 3.06
CA GLY A 79 2.99 8.96 2.49
C GLY A 79 2.55 7.60 1.94
N LEU A 80 3.49 6.65 1.97
CA LEU A 80 3.29 5.29 1.47
C LEU A 80 3.02 4.33 2.63
N ALA A 81 2.22 3.30 2.38
CA ALA A 81 2.06 2.16 3.27
C ALA A 81 2.23 0.86 2.49
N VAL A 82 2.75 -0.18 3.12
CA VAL A 82 2.87 -1.51 2.50
C VAL A 82 2.24 -2.58 3.39
N ALA A 83 1.49 -3.50 2.78
CA ALA A 83 0.98 -4.71 3.41
C ALA A 83 1.72 -5.93 2.88
N GLU A 84 2.04 -6.86 3.79
CA GLU A 84 2.63 -8.15 3.43
C GLU A 84 1.54 -9.08 2.88
N GLN A 85 1.88 -9.89 1.88
CA GLN A 85 0.90 -10.82 1.29
C GLN A 85 0.33 -11.80 2.32
N ALA A 86 1.17 -12.26 3.26
CA ALA A 86 0.79 -13.19 4.31
C ALA A 86 -0.15 -12.58 5.38
N ASP A 87 -0.09 -11.26 5.60
CA ASP A 87 -0.93 -10.56 6.57
C ASP A 87 -1.48 -9.26 5.93
N PRO A 88 -2.62 -9.36 5.24
CA PRO A 88 -3.17 -8.26 4.46
C PRO A 88 -3.73 -7.12 5.33
N THR A 89 -3.87 -7.34 6.63
CA THR A 89 -4.43 -6.38 7.57
C THR A 89 -3.38 -5.51 8.25
N ARG A 90 -2.10 -5.89 8.16
CA ARG A 90 -1.00 -5.21 8.84
C ARG A 90 -0.19 -4.38 7.87
N TRP A 91 -0.12 -3.08 8.16
CA TRP A 91 0.53 -2.10 7.30
C TRP A 91 1.79 -1.52 7.96
N THR A 92 2.86 -1.45 7.18
CA THR A 92 4.08 -0.72 7.52
C THR A 92 4.09 0.62 6.80
N VAL A 93 4.30 1.70 7.55
CA VAL A 93 4.20 3.07 7.06
C VAL A 93 5.57 3.62 6.70
N TYR A 94 5.68 4.22 5.50
CA TYR A 94 6.81 5.00 5.03
C TYR A 94 6.38 6.44 4.80
N GLN A 95 6.64 7.30 5.80
CA GLN A 95 6.46 8.73 5.65
C GLN A 95 7.72 9.35 5.03
N ALA A 96 7.54 10.22 4.06
CA ALA A 96 8.62 11.12 3.68
C ALA A 96 8.90 12.01 4.89
N HIS A 97 10.10 11.89 5.48
CA HIS A 97 10.55 12.91 6.42
C HIS A 97 10.46 14.26 5.71
N PRO A 98 9.85 15.29 6.32
CA PRO A 98 9.94 16.63 5.76
C PRO A 98 11.44 16.90 5.60
N VAL A 99 11.85 17.24 4.38
CA VAL A 99 13.24 17.53 4.03
C VAL A 99 13.76 18.45 5.12
N ARG A 100 14.62 17.93 6.02
CA ARG A 100 15.30 18.79 6.98
C ARG A 100 16.02 19.80 6.13
N ARG A 101 15.64 21.07 6.26
CA ARG A 101 16.30 22.20 5.60
C ARG A 101 17.80 21.99 5.77
N PHE A 102 18.48 21.62 4.68
CA PHE A 102 19.90 21.27 4.71
C PHE A 102 20.69 22.55 5.03
N LEU A 103 21.06 22.71 6.29
CA LEU A 103 22.19 23.52 6.68
C LEU A 103 23.25 22.56 7.19
N GLY A 104 24.13 22.15 6.27
CA GLY A 104 25.47 21.66 6.55
C GLY A 104 25.60 20.35 7.36
N VAL A 105 26.27 19.39 6.72
CA VAL A 105 27.29 18.53 7.37
C VAL A 105 26.83 17.12 7.84
N ILE A 106 27.31 16.15 7.02
CA ILE A 106 27.66 14.71 7.16
C ILE A 106 26.59 13.63 7.38
N TRP A 107 26.47 12.78 6.35
CA TRP A 107 25.81 11.49 6.42
C TRP A 107 26.65 10.49 7.24
N PRO A 108 26.04 9.63 8.07
CA PRO A 108 26.74 8.53 8.73
C PRO A 108 27.42 7.58 7.73
N PRO A 109 28.57 6.96 8.07
CA PRO A 109 29.37 6.16 7.13
C PRO A 109 28.64 4.96 6.50
N PHE A 110 27.53 4.49 7.09
CA PHE A 110 26.80 3.33 6.59
C PHE A 110 25.89 3.63 5.38
N TRP A 111 25.78 4.89 4.94
CA TRP A 111 25.06 5.29 3.72
C TRP A 111 25.96 5.41 2.47
N GLN A 112 27.25 5.08 2.55
CA GLN A 112 28.18 5.28 1.43
C GLN A 112 28.22 4.15 0.39
N GLU A 113 27.60 2.99 0.61
CA GLU A 113 27.80 1.83 -0.28
C GLU A 113 26.60 1.39 -1.14
N ASN A 114 25.48 2.12 -1.21
CA ASN A 114 24.38 1.72 -2.12
C ASN A 114 23.68 2.87 -2.86
N VAL A 115 24.39 3.96 -3.10
CA VAL A 115 23.97 4.94 -4.10
C VAL A 115 24.90 4.75 -5.28
N LEU A 116 24.35 4.28 -6.40
CA LEU A 116 25.02 3.83 -7.64
C LEU A 116 25.26 2.31 -7.76
N SER A 117 24.26 1.48 -7.48
CA SER A 117 24.05 0.32 -8.35
C SER A 117 22.67 0.45 -9.01
N ASN A 118 22.70 0.31 -10.34
CA ASN A 118 21.60 0.53 -11.28
C ASN A 118 20.28 -0.09 -10.78
N ASP A 119 19.22 0.71 -10.66
CA ASP A 119 17.83 0.29 -10.96
C ASP A 119 16.81 1.44 -10.86
N VAL A 120 17.12 2.57 -11.51
CA VAL A 120 16.08 3.50 -11.97
C VAL A 120 16.20 3.66 -13.49
N ARG A 121 16.02 2.54 -14.20
CA ARG A 121 15.76 2.52 -15.64
C ARG A 121 14.63 1.53 -15.90
N ALA A 122 13.42 2.06 -16.06
CA ALA A 122 12.42 1.65 -17.06
C ALA A 122 11.02 2.11 -16.62
N LEU A 123 10.74 3.40 -16.76
CA LEU A 123 9.39 3.92 -16.96
C LEU A 123 9.32 4.52 -18.37
N VAL A 124 9.64 3.69 -19.37
CA VAL A 124 9.34 3.92 -20.79
C VAL A 124 9.19 2.54 -21.46
N TRP A 125 8.02 2.26 -22.01
CA TRP A 125 7.72 1.20 -23.00
C TRP A 125 6.84 1.87 -24.06
N GLY A 126 6.95 1.75 -25.38
CA GLY A 126 7.81 1.07 -26.37
C GLY A 126 7.40 1.64 -27.76
N PRO A 127 7.57 0.98 -28.93
CA PRO A 127 8.34 -0.23 -29.28
C PRO A 127 9.77 0.06 -29.79
#